data_AF-C4XMP3-F1
#
_entry.id   AF-C4XMP3-F1
#
_cell.length_a   1.000
_cell.length_b   1.000
_cell.length_c   1.000
_cell.angle_alpha   90.00
_cell.angle_beta   90.00
_cell.angle_gamma   90.00
#
_symmetry.space_group_name_H-M   'P 1'
#
loop_
_entity.id
_entity.type
_entity.pdbx_description
1 polymer ?
#
loop_
_entity_poly.entity_id
_entity_poly.type
_entity_poly.pdbx_seq_one_letter_code
_entity_poly.pdbx_strand_id
1 'polypeptide(L)'
;MEIDNFMCLGIGICTSQSPGHGPGQEAAMPGAYAHITLASRCVNPSVLGSLELDTETVGKLMQQVGYFQLGAISPDMPYLVGLGTNKQAIAWADRMHWKNVSERIGAGVAAVSNLEGDVQNKCLAWLLGFVEHIIFDVFMHPVVNNIAGGAYSDETKGRHQWCEMNQDVYILMRECLITDISNAKIVEAVIKTLHASCDKCAMDQDVRSVFDEMLRTADSDLYADNVPDIDGWFASFVSKMQIQEGNSILSGIGRHVNWHLVYPAAAQRNQEFLENLPVPENTPLSHLRTYDALFDHARSLVNDHWRKVTRAVIGIEPYNPNWFAGWNLDTGEKTEEISQFWRQL
;
A
#
# COMPACT_ATOMS: atom_id res chain seq x y z
N MET A 1 -9.57 30.28 -64.24
CA MET A 1 -9.35 28.83 -64.20
C MET A 1 -8.67 28.57 -62.87
N GLU A 2 -9.42 27.94 -61.93
CA GLU A 2 -9.01 27.31 -60.65
C GLU A 2 -8.33 28.20 -59.58
N ILE A 3 -8.95 28.52 -58.43
CA ILE A 3 -9.43 27.76 -57.24
C ILE A 3 -8.30 27.39 -56.22
N ASP A 4 -8.34 28.13 -55.10
CA ASP A 4 -8.15 27.79 -53.67
C ASP A 4 -6.80 27.58 -52.93
N ASN A 5 -6.74 28.35 -51.82
CA ASN A 5 -6.37 28.04 -50.42
C ASN A 5 -4.90 27.73 -50.01
N PHE A 6 -4.35 28.52 -49.07
CA PHE A 6 -4.39 28.19 -47.63
C PHE A 6 -3.92 29.35 -46.71
N MET A 7 -4.44 29.32 -45.48
CA MET A 7 -4.48 30.36 -44.45
C MET A 7 -3.17 30.68 -43.71
N CYS A 8 -3.17 31.90 -43.17
CA CYS A 8 -2.31 32.49 -42.15
C CYS A 8 -2.50 31.87 -40.74
N LEU A 9 -1.44 31.86 -39.92
CA LEU A 9 -1.36 32.54 -38.60
C LEU A 9 -0.18 31.99 -37.77
N GLY A 10 0.81 32.84 -37.52
CA GLY A 10 1.85 32.63 -36.52
C GLY A 10 1.41 33.18 -35.16
N ILE A 11 1.70 32.44 -34.08
CA ILE A 11 1.51 32.87 -32.70
C ILE A 11 2.82 32.65 -31.96
N GLY A 12 3.21 33.67 -31.19
CA GLY A 12 4.48 33.79 -30.48
C GLY A 12 4.69 32.78 -29.37
N ILE A 13 5.98 32.46 -29.17
CA ILE A 13 6.49 31.55 -28.15
C ILE A 13 6.80 32.38 -26.90
N CYS A 14 5.97 32.23 -25.86
CA CYS A 14 6.35 32.56 -24.49
C CYS A 14 6.99 31.33 -23.85
N THR A 15 8.27 31.45 -23.49
CA THR A 15 9.05 30.44 -22.77
C THR A 15 8.76 30.51 -21.27
N SER A 16 8.15 29.47 -20.71
CA SER A 16 8.31 29.11 -19.30
C SER A 16 8.70 27.63 -19.23
N GLN A 17 9.95 27.38 -18.86
CA GLN A 17 10.50 26.05 -18.68
C GLN A 17 9.90 25.40 -17.42
N SER A 18 9.14 24.32 -17.61
CA SER A 18 8.97 23.28 -16.59
C SER A 18 10.10 22.25 -16.76
N PRO A 19 10.68 21.69 -15.69
CA PRO A 19 11.73 20.69 -15.83
C PRO A 19 11.18 19.44 -16.53
N GLY A 20 11.93 19.00 -17.54
CA GLY A 20 11.50 18.04 -18.56
C GLY A 20 11.27 16.64 -18.01
N HIS A 21 10.21 16.01 -18.51
CA HIS A 21 10.02 14.57 -18.45
C HIS A 21 10.78 13.94 -19.62
N GLY A 22 11.79 13.10 -19.31
CA GLY A 22 12.47 12.25 -20.29
C GLY A 22 11.62 11.05 -20.71
N PRO A 23 11.90 10.42 -21.87
CA PRO A 23 11.10 9.33 -22.40
C PRO A 23 11.48 7.98 -21.76
N GLY A 24 10.47 7.21 -21.35
CA GLY A 24 10.62 5.82 -20.88
C GLY A 24 10.32 5.63 -19.40
N GLN A 25 9.07 5.84 -18.98
CA GLN A 25 8.60 5.35 -17.67
C GLN A 25 8.46 3.83 -17.74
N GLU A 26 9.51 3.10 -17.33
CA GLU A 26 9.38 1.67 -17.04
C GLU A 26 8.51 1.49 -15.79
N ALA A 27 7.54 0.58 -15.88
CA ALA A 27 6.53 0.33 -14.87
C ALA A 27 7.15 -0.16 -13.56
N ALA A 28 6.84 0.50 -12.44
CA ALA A 28 7.26 0.06 -11.12
C ALA A 28 6.47 -1.19 -10.65
N MET A 29 7.15 -2.11 -9.96
CA MET A 29 6.51 -3.17 -9.18
C MET A 29 6.57 -2.78 -7.70
N PRO A 30 5.42 -2.60 -7.02
CA PRO A 30 5.40 -2.30 -5.59
C PRO A 30 5.68 -3.56 -4.76
N GLY A 31 6.32 -3.38 -3.61
CA GLY A 31 6.51 -4.40 -2.58
C GLY A 31 5.20 -4.74 -1.85
N ALA A 32 4.32 -5.51 -2.49
CA ALA A 32 2.99 -5.79 -1.95
C ALA A 32 2.99 -6.89 -0.87
N TYR A 33 3.99 -7.76 -0.84
CA TYR A 33 3.92 -8.96 -0.02
C TYR A 33 4.31 -8.76 1.44
N ALA A 34 5.12 -7.75 1.78
CA ALA A 34 5.37 -7.38 3.17
C ALA A 34 4.07 -6.96 3.85
N HIS A 35 3.29 -6.09 3.21
CA HIS A 35 1.96 -5.67 3.65
C HIS A 35 0.99 -6.84 3.77
N ILE A 36 0.83 -7.63 2.70
CA ILE A 36 -0.05 -8.82 2.71
C ILE A 36 0.34 -9.75 3.86
N THR A 37 1.63 -9.98 4.05
CA THR A 37 2.14 -10.88 5.09
C THR A 37 1.86 -10.31 6.47
N LEU A 38 2.20 -9.04 6.72
CA LEU A 38 2.00 -8.41 8.02
C LEU A 38 0.52 -8.37 8.39
N ALA A 39 -0.33 -7.86 7.51
CA ALA A 39 -1.77 -7.82 7.71
C ALA A 39 -2.33 -9.21 8.03
N SER A 40 -1.91 -10.26 7.30
CA SER A 40 -2.35 -11.63 7.56
C SER A 40 -1.89 -12.17 8.91
N ARG A 41 -0.65 -11.90 9.30
CA ARG A 41 -0.05 -12.45 10.53
C ARG A 41 -0.58 -11.77 11.80
N CYS A 42 -1.05 -10.53 11.67
CA CYS A 42 -1.81 -9.85 12.71
C CYS A 42 -3.19 -10.48 12.94
N VAL A 43 -3.76 -11.24 11.99
CA VAL A 43 -5.05 -11.93 12.17
C VAL A 43 -4.86 -13.22 12.98
N ASN A 44 -4.75 -13.09 14.31
CA ASN A 44 -4.70 -14.23 15.23
C ASN A 44 -5.48 -13.93 16.53
N PRO A 45 -5.85 -14.96 17.32
CA PRO A 45 -6.68 -14.77 18.52
C PRO A 45 -6.07 -13.82 19.55
N SER A 46 -4.74 -13.81 19.70
CA SER A 46 -4.08 -12.97 20.70
C SER A 46 -4.15 -11.49 20.31
N VAL A 47 -3.90 -11.19 19.03
CA VAL A 47 -3.93 -9.82 18.51
C VAL A 47 -5.35 -9.31 18.42
N LEU A 48 -6.27 -10.07 17.81
CA LEU A 48 -7.66 -9.63 17.70
C LEU A 48 -8.35 -9.58 19.07
N GLY A 49 -7.99 -10.45 20.00
CA GLY A 49 -8.47 -10.39 21.38
C GLY A 49 -7.98 -9.16 22.15
N SER A 50 -6.85 -8.54 21.76
CA SER A 50 -6.37 -7.30 22.39
C SER A 50 -7.10 -6.05 21.89
N LEU A 51 -7.95 -6.18 20.86
CA LEU A 51 -8.81 -5.11 20.36
C LEU A 51 -10.03 -4.83 21.25
N GLU A 52 -10.18 -5.58 22.35
CA GLU A 52 -11.30 -5.47 23.31
C GLU A 52 -12.67 -5.73 22.68
N LEU A 53 -12.68 -6.53 21.62
CA LEU A 53 -13.88 -7.06 20.98
C LEU A 53 -14.40 -8.28 21.74
N ASP A 54 -15.70 -8.55 21.65
CA ASP A 54 -16.26 -9.80 22.13
C ASP A 54 -15.74 -11.00 21.29
N THR A 55 -15.72 -12.18 21.90
CA THR A 55 -15.17 -13.40 21.28
C THR A 55 -15.87 -13.78 19.97
N GLU A 56 -17.15 -13.48 19.82
CA GLU A 56 -17.89 -13.77 18.59
C GLU A 56 -17.39 -12.88 17.44
N THR A 57 -17.26 -11.57 17.70
CA THR A 57 -16.70 -10.62 16.72
C THR A 57 -15.25 -10.94 16.36
N VAL A 58 -14.42 -11.32 17.34
CA VAL A 58 -13.06 -11.82 17.06
C VAL A 58 -13.10 -13.03 16.13
N GLY A 59 -13.97 -14.00 16.40
CA GLY A 59 -14.13 -15.19 15.57
C GLY A 59 -14.60 -14.88 14.15
N LYS A 60 -15.44 -13.86 13.97
CA LYS A 60 -15.88 -13.37 12.65
C LYS A 60 -14.75 -12.67 11.91
N LEU A 61 -14.01 -11.76 12.55
CA LEU A 61 -12.87 -11.06 11.94
C LEU A 61 -11.77 -12.03 11.50
N MET A 62 -11.52 -13.10 12.27
CA MET A 62 -10.58 -14.15 11.88
C MET A 62 -10.93 -14.83 10.55
N GLN A 63 -12.20 -14.82 10.14
CA GLN A 63 -12.65 -15.38 8.86
C GLN A 63 -12.48 -14.39 7.70
N GLN A 64 -12.15 -13.13 7.99
CA GLN A 64 -12.04 -12.04 7.01
C GLN A 64 -10.58 -11.72 6.62
N VAL A 65 -9.63 -12.66 6.78
CA VAL A 65 -8.19 -12.45 6.47
C VAL A 65 -7.98 -11.81 5.08
N GLY A 66 -8.74 -12.26 4.08
CA GLY A 66 -8.63 -11.69 2.73
C GLY A 66 -8.93 -10.19 2.67
N TYR A 67 -9.86 -9.70 3.48
CA TYR A 67 -10.16 -8.27 3.53
C TYR A 67 -9.06 -7.47 4.21
N PHE A 68 -8.40 -8.00 5.25
CA PHE A 68 -7.18 -7.38 5.80
C PHE A 68 -6.09 -7.26 4.73
N GLN A 69 -5.85 -8.32 3.96
CA GLN A 69 -4.88 -8.30 2.86
C GLN A 69 -5.25 -7.29 1.76
N LEU A 70 -6.52 -7.24 1.37
CA LEU A 70 -7.02 -6.31 0.36
C LEU A 70 -6.86 -4.85 0.82
N GLY A 71 -7.19 -4.56 2.09
CA GLY A 71 -6.97 -3.25 2.71
C GLY A 71 -5.51 -2.82 2.66
N ALA A 72 -4.61 -3.75 3.01
CA ALA A 72 -3.17 -3.53 3.08
C ALA A 72 -2.51 -3.17 1.74
N ILE A 73 -3.13 -3.55 0.61
CA ILE A 73 -2.64 -3.21 -0.74
C ILE A 73 -3.45 -2.11 -1.43
N SER A 74 -4.57 -1.68 -0.84
CA SER A 74 -5.49 -0.74 -1.48
C SER A 74 -4.87 0.62 -1.79
N PRO A 75 -4.02 1.22 -0.93
CA PRO A 75 -3.35 2.48 -1.25
C PRO A 75 -2.46 2.42 -2.50
N ASP A 76 -1.87 1.26 -2.79
CA ASP A 76 -0.93 1.06 -3.90
C ASP A 76 -1.57 0.65 -5.23
N MET A 77 -2.79 0.09 -5.19
CA MET A 77 -3.47 -0.38 -6.40
C MET A 77 -3.49 0.63 -7.56
N PRO A 78 -3.69 1.95 -7.34
CA PRO A 78 -3.71 2.91 -8.45
C PRO A 78 -2.36 3.03 -9.19
N TYR A 79 -1.21 2.85 -8.51
CA TYR A 79 0.11 2.86 -9.17
C TYR A 79 0.26 1.77 -10.23
N LEU A 80 -0.55 0.73 -10.17
CA LEU A 80 -0.50 -0.39 -11.10
C LEU A 80 -1.29 -0.15 -12.39
N VAL A 81 -2.14 0.86 -12.45
CA VAL A 81 -3.01 1.12 -13.59
C VAL A 81 -2.20 1.61 -14.79
N GLY A 82 -2.47 1.05 -15.97
CA GLY A 82 -1.79 1.45 -17.20
C GLY A 82 -0.27 1.28 -17.13
N LEU A 83 0.22 0.26 -16.40
CA LEU A 83 1.65 0.05 -16.16
C LEU A 83 2.32 1.22 -15.43
N GLY A 84 1.61 1.91 -14.53
CA GLY A 84 2.17 3.04 -13.79
C GLY A 84 2.37 4.30 -14.61
N THR A 85 1.57 4.46 -15.68
CA THR A 85 1.60 5.66 -16.54
C THR A 85 0.27 6.43 -16.53
N ASN A 86 -0.77 5.89 -15.88
CA ASN A 86 -2.06 6.57 -15.76
C ASN A 86 -1.97 7.69 -14.72
N LYS A 87 -1.87 8.94 -15.19
CA LYS A 87 -1.75 10.14 -14.35
C LYS A 87 -2.90 10.33 -13.36
N GLN A 88 -4.12 9.95 -13.75
CA GLN A 88 -5.31 10.07 -12.88
C GLN A 88 -5.23 9.08 -11.71
N ALA A 89 -4.79 7.85 -11.98
CA ALA A 89 -4.59 6.85 -10.94
C ALA A 89 -3.40 7.19 -10.04
N ILE A 90 -2.27 7.64 -10.63
CA ILE A 90 -1.10 8.11 -9.88
C ILE A 90 -1.47 9.25 -8.93
N ALA A 91 -2.25 10.23 -9.39
CA ALA A 91 -2.69 11.32 -8.53
C ALA A 91 -3.46 10.83 -7.28
N TRP A 92 -4.21 9.73 -7.38
CA TRP A 92 -4.87 9.10 -6.23
C TRP A 92 -3.90 8.36 -5.33
N ALA A 93 -2.95 7.63 -5.88
CA ALA A 93 -1.91 6.97 -5.08
C ALA A 93 -1.06 8.01 -4.34
N ASP A 94 -0.51 9.01 -5.03
CA ASP A 94 0.21 10.15 -4.45
C ASP A 94 -0.63 10.82 -3.34
N ARG A 95 -1.93 11.03 -3.60
CA ARG A 95 -2.82 11.63 -2.61
C ARG A 95 -2.94 10.78 -1.37
N MET A 96 -3.08 9.47 -1.54
CA MET A 96 -3.20 8.54 -0.43
C MET A 96 -1.93 8.49 0.43
N HIS A 97 -0.77 8.61 -0.20
CA HIS A 97 0.53 8.55 0.45
C HIS A 97 0.96 9.86 1.12
N TRP A 98 0.50 11.03 0.66
CA TRP A 98 1.08 12.31 1.10
C TRP A 98 0.15 13.24 1.88
N LYS A 99 -1.17 13.10 1.73
CA LYS A 99 -2.11 14.08 2.28
C LYS A 99 -3.34 13.43 2.88
N ASN A 100 -3.94 14.15 3.81
CA ASN A 100 -5.24 13.83 4.42
C ASN A 100 -5.33 12.41 5.01
N VAL A 101 -4.19 11.85 5.45
CA VAL A 101 -4.11 10.46 5.95
C VAL A 101 -5.05 10.26 7.15
N SER A 102 -5.00 11.20 8.10
CA SER A 102 -5.85 11.19 9.29
C SER A 102 -7.33 11.35 8.93
N GLU A 103 -7.64 12.35 8.12
CA GLU A 103 -8.98 12.65 7.64
C GLU A 103 -9.60 11.46 6.90
N ARG A 104 -8.81 10.75 6.09
CA ARG A 104 -9.23 9.56 5.35
C ARG A 104 -9.57 8.39 6.26
N ILE A 105 -8.74 8.13 7.27
CA ILE A 105 -9.05 7.10 8.26
C ILE A 105 -10.27 7.51 9.10
N GLY A 106 -10.40 8.77 9.47
CA GLY A 106 -11.58 9.30 10.17
C GLY A 106 -12.86 9.09 9.36
N ALA A 107 -12.83 9.35 8.05
CA ALA A 107 -13.94 9.07 7.14
C ALA A 107 -14.24 7.56 7.07
N GLY A 108 -13.22 6.71 7.06
CA GLY A 108 -13.36 5.26 7.08
C GLY A 108 -14.01 4.75 8.38
N VAL A 109 -13.56 5.26 9.52
CA VAL A 109 -14.16 4.96 10.83
C VAL A 109 -15.63 5.32 10.84
N ALA A 110 -15.98 6.53 10.38
CA ALA A 110 -17.36 6.99 10.32
C ALA A 110 -18.23 6.16 9.36
N ALA A 111 -17.69 5.77 8.20
CA ALA A 111 -18.39 4.93 7.24
C ALA A 111 -18.66 3.53 7.82
N VAL A 112 -17.65 2.89 8.42
CA VAL A 112 -17.77 1.53 8.98
C VAL A 112 -18.61 1.50 10.26
N SER A 113 -18.58 2.55 11.10
CA SER A 113 -19.42 2.61 12.31
C SER A 113 -20.92 2.64 12.02
N ASN A 114 -21.32 3.02 10.80
CA ASN A 114 -22.72 3.05 10.36
C ASN A 114 -23.19 1.72 9.74
N LEU A 115 -22.30 0.73 9.66
CA LEU A 115 -22.61 -0.62 9.15
C LEU A 115 -22.91 -1.56 10.33
N GLU A 116 -23.57 -2.69 10.06
CA GLU A 116 -23.83 -3.72 11.06
C GLU A 116 -23.53 -5.12 10.54
N GLY A 117 -23.37 -6.08 11.45
CA GLY A 117 -23.25 -7.50 11.12
C GLY A 117 -22.05 -7.86 10.26
N ASP A 118 -22.23 -8.80 9.34
CA ASP A 118 -21.15 -9.32 8.49
C ASP A 118 -20.56 -8.26 7.55
N VAL A 119 -21.39 -7.30 7.12
CA VAL A 119 -20.94 -6.17 6.30
C VAL A 119 -19.98 -5.29 7.08
N GLN A 120 -20.31 -4.95 8.33
CA GLN A 120 -19.39 -4.21 9.20
C GLN A 120 -18.09 -4.98 9.44
N ASN A 121 -18.17 -6.29 9.69
CA ASN A 121 -16.98 -7.10 9.96
C ASN A 121 -16.00 -7.13 8.80
N LYS A 122 -16.47 -7.34 7.55
CA LYS A 122 -15.57 -7.33 6.39
C LYS A 122 -15.02 -5.93 6.07
N CYS A 123 -15.83 -4.88 6.21
CA CYS A 123 -15.37 -3.51 5.99
C CYS A 123 -14.40 -3.05 7.09
N LEU A 124 -14.61 -3.46 8.34
CA LEU A 124 -13.67 -3.25 9.44
C LEU A 124 -12.35 -3.98 9.17
N ALA A 125 -12.40 -5.26 8.77
CA ALA A 125 -11.20 -6.01 8.40
C ALA A 125 -10.41 -5.31 7.30
N TRP A 126 -11.08 -4.82 6.26
CA TRP A 126 -10.46 -4.03 5.20
C TRP A 126 -9.87 -2.70 5.71
N LEU A 127 -10.60 -1.94 6.53
CA LEU A 127 -10.10 -0.69 7.10
C LEU A 127 -8.85 -0.93 7.98
N LEU A 128 -8.82 -2.02 8.75
CA LEU A 128 -7.65 -2.39 9.54
C LEU A 128 -6.46 -2.75 8.65
N GLY A 129 -6.69 -3.43 7.52
CA GLY A 129 -5.66 -3.60 6.49
C GLY A 129 -5.13 -2.27 5.94
N PHE A 130 -6.02 -1.33 5.61
CA PHE A 130 -5.64 0.00 5.13
C PHE A 130 -4.81 0.78 6.17
N VAL A 131 -5.15 0.66 7.46
CA VAL A 131 -4.40 1.23 8.57
C VAL A 131 -3.04 0.55 8.72
N GLU A 132 -2.95 -0.77 8.54
CA GLU A 132 -1.67 -1.50 8.58
C GLU A 132 -0.69 -0.93 7.57
N HIS A 133 -1.11 -0.74 6.31
CA HIS A 133 -0.29 -0.19 5.25
C HIS A 133 0.33 1.16 5.66
N ILE A 134 -0.51 2.09 6.13
CA ILE A 134 -0.05 3.42 6.57
C ILE A 134 1.00 3.31 7.68
N ILE A 135 0.74 2.48 8.70
CA ILE A 135 1.63 2.38 9.85
C ILE A 135 2.95 1.71 9.46
N PHE A 136 2.88 0.68 8.61
CA PHE A 136 4.06 -0.03 8.12
C PHE A 136 4.95 0.90 7.30
N ASP A 137 4.41 1.60 6.32
CA ASP A 137 5.17 2.53 5.46
C ASP A 137 5.83 3.64 6.26
N VAL A 138 5.06 4.29 7.13
CA VAL A 138 5.57 5.40 7.95
C VAL A 138 6.71 4.96 8.87
N PHE A 139 6.74 3.68 9.28
CA PHE A 139 7.81 3.12 10.08
C PHE A 139 9.00 2.64 9.22
N MET A 140 8.73 1.97 8.10
CA MET A 140 9.72 1.26 7.29
C MET A 140 10.43 2.15 6.29
N HIS A 141 9.74 3.09 5.64
CA HIS A 141 10.33 3.92 4.60
C HIS A 141 11.54 4.76 5.03
N PRO A 142 11.68 5.26 6.27
CA PRO A 142 12.93 5.87 6.72
C PRO A 142 14.15 4.93 6.57
N VAL A 143 13.97 3.62 6.80
CA VAL A 143 15.02 2.61 6.61
C VAL A 143 15.24 2.33 5.13
N VAL A 144 14.17 2.16 4.35
CA VAL A 144 14.26 1.92 2.90
C VAL A 144 14.94 3.11 2.20
N ASN A 145 14.59 4.34 2.56
CA ASN A 145 15.21 5.58 2.08
C ASN A 145 16.72 5.60 2.37
N ASN A 146 17.14 5.23 3.58
CA ASN A 146 18.55 5.17 3.93
C ASN A 146 19.30 4.08 3.15
N ILE A 147 18.68 2.93 2.91
CA ILE A 147 19.23 1.85 2.06
C ILE A 147 19.36 2.31 0.61
N ALA A 148 18.36 3.06 0.12
CA ALA A 148 18.29 3.51 -1.25
C ALA A 148 19.15 4.74 -1.55
N GLY A 149 19.61 5.43 -0.50
CA GLY A 149 20.40 6.66 -0.61
C GLY A 149 19.56 7.93 -0.76
N GLY A 150 18.26 7.88 -0.45
CA GLY A 150 17.35 9.03 -0.48
C GLY A 150 15.87 8.65 -0.62
N ALA A 151 15.00 9.66 -0.53
CA ALA A 151 13.56 9.55 -0.78
C ALA A 151 13.25 8.96 -2.17
N TYR A 152 12.09 8.31 -2.33
CA TYR A 152 11.66 7.76 -3.62
C TYR A 152 11.64 8.84 -4.71
N SER A 153 12.44 8.65 -5.75
CA SER A 153 12.63 9.58 -6.86
C SER A 153 13.09 8.84 -8.11
N ASP A 154 13.18 9.50 -9.27
CA ASP A 154 13.70 8.88 -10.48
C ASP A 154 15.13 8.32 -10.33
N GLU A 155 15.94 8.90 -9.43
CA GLU A 155 17.32 8.48 -9.17
C GLU A 155 17.40 7.26 -8.22
N THR A 156 16.48 7.17 -7.26
CA THR A 156 16.52 6.18 -6.16
C THR A 156 15.50 5.04 -6.32
N LYS A 157 14.46 5.20 -7.15
CA LYS A 157 13.34 4.26 -7.30
C LYS A 157 13.75 2.82 -7.57
N GLY A 158 14.76 2.61 -8.42
CA GLY A 158 15.21 1.25 -8.76
C GLY A 158 15.82 0.52 -7.57
N ARG A 159 16.45 1.26 -6.64
CA ARG A 159 17.06 0.72 -5.43
C ARG A 159 16.01 0.49 -4.33
N HIS A 160 15.04 1.40 -4.20
CA HIS A 160 13.83 1.24 -3.39
C HIS A 160 13.12 -0.07 -3.70
N GLN A 161 12.69 -0.22 -4.95
CA GLN A 161 12.01 -1.43 -5.45
C GLN A 161 12.82 -2.69 -5.18
N TRP A 162 14.14 -2.64 -5.40
CA TRP A 162 14.99 -3.80 -5.15
C TRP A 162 15.04 -4.17 -3.67
N CYS A 163 15.12 -3.19 -2.78
CA CYS A 163 15.09 -3.40 -1.33
C CYS A 163 13.76 -4.06 -0.93
N GLU A 164 12.63 -3.44 -1.29
CA GLU A 164 11.28 -3.91 -0.98
C GLU A 164 11.03 -5.32 -1.52
N MET A 165 11.38 -5.60 -2.77
CA MET A 165 11.18 -6.92 -3.37
C MET A 165 12.04 -8.02 -2.71
N ASN A 166 13.24 -7.69 -2.22
CA ASN A 166 14.05 -8.63 -1.45
C ASN A 166 13.44 -8.90 -0.07
N GLN A 167 12.92 -7.86 0.57
CA GLN A 167 12.24 -7.93 1.86
C GLN A 167 10.92 -8.72 1.78
N ASP A 168 10.16 -8.55 0.70
CA ASP A 168 8.97 -9.32 0.35
C ASP A 168 9.26 -10.81 0.20
N VAL A 169 10.26 -11.16 -0.63
CA VAL A 169 10.65 -12.57 -0.81
C VAL A 169 11.10 -13.15 0.53
N TYR A 170 11.90 -12.41 1.30
CA TYR A 170 12.36 -12.88 2.59
C TYR A 170 11.21 -13.15 3.58
N ILE A 171 10.31 -12.19 3.76
CA ILE A 171 9.25 -12.31 4.77
C ILE A 171 8.24 -13.38 4.40
N LEU A 172 7.89 -13.51 3.12
CA LEU A 172 7.02 -14.59 2.67
C LEU A 172 7.63 -15.97 2.95
N MET A 173 8.92 -16.12 2.73
CA MET A 173 9.60 -17.39 3.02
C MET A 173 9.63 -17.68 4.52
N ARG A 174 9.89 -16.65 5.34
CA ARG A 174 9.92 -16.74 6.81
C ARG A 174 8.55 -17.15 7.36
N GLU A 175 7.50 -16.44 6.95
CA GLU A 175 6.17 -16.55 7.55
C GLU A 175 5.32 -17.64 6.89
N CYS A 176 5.33 -17.70 5.56
CA CYS A 176 4.47 -18.60 4.78
C CYS A 176 5.15 -19.91 4.39
N LEU A 177 6.43 -20.10 4.74
CA LEU A 177 7.23 -21.30 4.44
C LEU A 177 7.23 -21.67 2.94
N ILE A 178 7.02 -20.68 2.08
CA ILE A 178 7.15 -20.85 0.64
C ILE A 178 8.63 -20.77 0.25
N THR A 179 9.01 -21.39 -0.86
CA THR A 179 10.40 -21.38 -1.37
C THR A 179 10.55 -20.61 -2.68
N ASP A 180 9.42 -20.28 -3.33
CA ASP A 180 9.33 -19.44 -4.51
C ASP A 180 8.05 -18.61 -4.43
N ILE A 181 8.16 -17.32 -4.77
CA ILE A 181 7.04 -16.38 -4.77
C ILE A 181 5.99 -16.74 -5.81
N SER A 182 6.38 -17.40 -6.90
CA SER A 182 5.41 -17.93 -7.88
C SER A 182 4.45 -18.95 -7.26
N ASN A 183 4.82 -19.53 -6.11
CA ASN A 183 3.99 -20.49 -5.38
C ASN A 183 3.20 -19.84 -4.24
N ALA A 184 3.32 -18.52 -4.00
CA ALA A 184 2.60 -17.83 -2.95
C ALA A 184 1.08 -17.98 -3.13
N LYS A 185 0.60 -17.79 -4.37
CA LYS A 185 -0.82 -17.93 -4.78
C LYS A 185 -1.80 -17.14 -3.90
N ILE A 186 -1.33 -16.17 -3.12
CA ILE A 186 -2.14 -15.43 -2.15
C ILE A 186 -3.14 -14.55 -2.91
N VAL A 187 -2.68 -13.89 -3.97
CA VAL A 187 -3.54 -13.01 -4.76
C VAL A 187 -4.56 -13.82 -5.56
N GLU A 188 -4.12 -14.92 -6.18
CA GLU A 188 -5.01 -15.81 -6.93
C GLU A 188 -6.05 -16.50 -6.06
N ALA A 189 -5.66 -17.03 -4.90
CA ALA A 189 -6.51 -17.87 -4.06
C ALA A 189 -7.39 -17.08 -3.07
N VAL A 190 -6.98 -15.85 -2.71
CA VAL A 190 -7.69 -15.06 -1.70
C VAL A 190 -8.20 -13.76 -2.29
N ILE A 191 -7.31 -12.81 -2.63
CA ILE A 191 -7.71 -11.44 -3.00
C ILE A 191 -8.62 -11.41 -4.23
N LYS A 192 -8.33 -12.22 -5.26
CA LYS A 192 -9.17 -12.32 -6.46
C LYS A 192 -10.62 -12.71 -6.13
N THR A 193 -10.84 -13.49 -5.08
CA THR A 193 -12.18 -13.98 -4.71
C THR A 193 -13.06 -12.89 -4.06
N LEU A 194 -12.46 -11.77 -3.67
CA LEU A 194 -13.10 -10.64 -3.00
C LEU A 194 -13.69 -9.66 -4.02
N HIS A 195 -14.50 -10.19 -4.90
CA HIS A 195 -15.09 -9.46 -6.02
C HIS A 195 -16.61 -9.27 -5.82
N ALA A 196 -17.21 -8.33 -6.54
CA ALA A 196 -18.65 -8.17 -6.57
C ALA A 196 -19.34 -9.46 -7.04
N SER A 197 -20.51 -9.78 -6.49
CA SER A 197 -21.24 -11.01 -6.83
C SER A 197 -21.58 -11.12 -8.32
N CYS A 198 -21.76 -9.98 -9.00
CA CYS A 198 -22.11 -9.88 -10.42
C CYS A 198 -20.93 -9.63 -11.37
N ASP A 199 -19.75 -9.29 -10.87
CA ASP A 199 -18.57 -8.99 -11.69
C ASP A 199 -17.28 -9.39 -10.96
N LYS A 200 -16.54 -10.32 -11.55
CA LYS A 200 -15.28 -10.86 -10.99
C LYS A 200 -14.10 -9.90 -11.12
N CYS A 201 -14.25 -8.84 -11.90
CA CYS A 201 -13.26 -7.79 -12.08
C CYS A 201 -13.56 -6.56 -11.20
N ALA A 202 -14.74 -6.49 -10.59
CA ALA A 202 -15.10 -5.43 -9.67
C ALA A 202 -14.80 -5.86 -8.23
N MET A 203 -14.36 -4.92 -7.39
CA MET A 203 -14.12 -5.16 -5.97
C MET A 203 -15.45 -5.47 -5.26
N ASP A 204 -15.41 -6.19 -4.12
CA ASP A 204 -16.58 -6.34 -3.25
C ASP A 204 -17.29 -4.99 -3.02
N GLN A 205 -18.61 -4.94 -3.26
CA GLN A 205 -19.35 -3.68 -3.33
C GLN A 205 -19.42 -2.92 -2.01
N ASP A 206 -19.49 -3.62 -0.87
CA ASP A 206 -19.58 -2.94 0.42
C ASP A 206 -18.24 -2.28 0.75
N VAL A 207 -17.14 -3.00 0.50
CA VAL A 207 -15.79 -2.48 0.71
C VAL A 207 -15.48 -1.35 -0.26
N ARG A 208 -15.83 -1.51 -1.55
CA ARG A 208 -15.72 -0.46 -2.57
C ARG A 208 -16.46 0.81 -2.14
N SER A 209 -17.66 0.67 -1.57
CA SER A 209 -18.47 1.80 -1.13
C SER A 209 -17.82 2.54 0.04
N VAL A 210 -17.27 1.82 1.03
CA VAL A 210 -16.49 2.43 2.12
C VAL A 210 -15.25 3.13 1.58
N PHE A 211 -14.53 2.51 0.63
CA PHE A 211 -13.33 3.10 0.05
C PHE A 211 -13.64 4.37 -0.75
N ASP A 212 -14.68 4.36 -1.58
CA ASP A 212 -15.15 5.55 -2.31
C ASP A 212 -15.54 6.67 -1.34
N GLU A 213 -16.28 6.35 -0.27
CA GLU A 213 -16.68 7.33 0.76
C GLU A 213 -15.47 7.99 1.43
N MET A 214 -14.45 7.19 1.76
CA MET A 214 -13.20 7.68 2.34
C MET A 214 -12.52 8.69 1.43
N LEU A 215 -12.36 8.35 0.15
CA LEU A 215 -11.72 9.21 -0.85
C LEU A 215 -12.55 10.48 -1.10
N ARG A 216 -13.87 10.34 -1.25
CA ARG A 216 -14.78 11.47 -1.48
C ARG A 216 -14.79 12.46 -0.32
N THR A 217 -14.74 11.96 0.90
CA THR A 217 -14.82 12.79 2.11
C THR A 217 -13.50 13.48 2.42
N ALA A 218 -12.39 12.75 2.40
CA ALA A 218 -11.08 13.29 2.77
C ALA A 218 -10.44 14.12 1.66
N ASP A 219 -10.74 13.81 0.40
CA ASP A 219 -10.08 14.37 -0.78
C ASP A 219 -11.09 14.93 -1.79
N SER A 220 -12.12 15.61 -1.28
CA SER A 220 -13.23 16.16 -2.08
C SER A 220 -12.79 17.04 -3.25
N ASP A 221 -11.63 17.72 -3.13
CA ASP A 221 -11.03 18.52 -4.19
C ASP A 221 -10.55 17.64 -5.36
N LEU A 222 -9.81 16.57 -5.08
CA LEU A 222 -9.36 15.64 -6.13
C LEU A 222 -10.55 14.84 -6.67
N TYR A 223 -11.48 14.46 -5.81
CA TYR A 223 -12.66 13.70 -6.20
C TYR A 223 -13.53 14.46 -7.21
N ALA A 224 -13.69 15.77 -7.04
CA ALA A 224 -14.50 16.59 -7.94
C ALA A 224 -13.97 16.59 -9.40
N ASP A 225 -12.65 16.60 -9.56
CA ASP A 225 -11.98 16.71 -10.87
C ASP A 225 -11.49 15.36 -11.41
N ASN A 226 -11.40 14.33 -10.56
CA ASN A 226 -10.81 13.04 -10.87
C ASN A 226 -11.49 11.92 -10.07
N VAL A 227 -12.72 11.55 -10.43
CA VAL A 227 -13.48 10.47 -9.76
C VAL A 227 -12.66 9.16 -9.77
N PRO A 228 -12.50 8.47 -8.63
CA PRO A 228 -11.66 7.28 -8.53
C PRO A 228 -12.26 6.06 -9.26
N ASP A 229 -11.41 5.33 -9.98
CA ASP A 229 -11.77 4.07 -10.66
C ASP A 229 -11.31 2.85 -9.84
N ILE A 230 -11.92 2.68 -8.66
CA ILE A 230 -11.53 1.64 -7.69
C ILE A 230 -11.57 0.23 -8.30
N ASP A 231 -12.57 -0.07 -9.13
CA ASP A 231 -12.69 -1.37 -9.79
C ASP A 231 -11.57 -1.57 -10.83
N GLY A 232 -11.25 -0.54 -11.61
CA GLY A 232 -10.12 -0.58 -12.53
C GLY A 232 -8.78 -0.78 -11.81
N TRP A 233 -8.61 -0.20 -10.63
CA TRP A 233 -7.42 -0.38 -9.78
C TRP A 233 -7.32 -1.83 -9.28
N PHE A 234 -8.41 -2.37 -8.73
CA PHE A 234 -8.50 -3.75 -8.28
C PHE A 234 -8.22 -4.76 -9.41
N ALA A 235 -8.88 -4.59 -10.56
CA ALA A 235 -8.65 -5.44 -11.72
C ALA A 235 -7.20 -5.40 -12.22
N SER A 236 -6.59 -4.21 -12.23
CA SER A 236 -5.18 -4.02 -12.62
C SER A 236 -4.23 -4.72 -11.66
N PHE A 237 -4.45 -4.59 -10.35
CA PHE A 237 -3.67 -5.27 -9.31
C PHE A 237 -3.75 -6.80 -9.48
N VAL A 238 -4.98 -7.34 -9.54
CA VAL A 238 -5.21 -8.79 -9.67
C VAL A 238 -4.55 -9.33 -10.94
N SER A 239 -4.68 -8.63 -12.08
CA SER A 239 -4.07 -9.05 -13.34
C SER A 239 -2.55 -9.12 -13.27
N LYS A 240 -1.89 -8.11 -12.70
CA LYS A 240 -0.43 -8.08 -12.58
C LYS A 240 0.10 -9.15 -11.65
N MET A 241 -0.52 -9.31 -10.49
CA MET A 241 -0.06 -10.29 -9.51
C MET A 241 -0.26 -11.72 -10.00
N GLN A 242 -1.29 -12.01 -10.80
CA GLN A 242 -1.46 -13.31 -11.45
C GLN A 242 -0.34 -13.65 -12.44
N ILE A 243 0.21 -12.65 -13.16
CA ILE A 243 1.36 -12.87 -14.04
C ILE A 243 2.57 -13.30 -13.19
N GLN A 244 2.77 -12.69 -12.03
CA GLN A 244 3.86 -13.00 -11.11
C GLN A 244 3.69 -14.37 -10.43
N GLU A 245 2.49 -14.67 -9.92
CA GLU A 245 2.16 -15.95 -9.28
C GLU A 245 1.99 -17.10 -10.29
N GLY A 246 1.92 -16.83 -11.59
CA GLY A 246 1.52 -17.81 -12.61
C GLY A 246 2.60 -18.26 -13.58
N ASN A 247 3.73 -17.55 -13.70
CA ASN A 247 4.61 -17.73 -14.84
C ASN A 247 6.10 -17.77 -14.47
N SER A 248 6.56 -18.94 -14.00
CA SER A 248 7.96 -19.20 -13.61
C SER A 248 8.97 -18.98 -14.74
N ILE A 249 8.55 -19.14 -16.01
CA ILE A 249 9.41 -18.95 -17.19
C ILE A 249 9.56 -17.46 -17.53
N LEU A 250 8.48 -16.68 -17.54
CA LEU A 250 8.55 -15.23 -17.77
C LEU A 250 9.23 -14.51 -16.61
N SER A 251 9.01 -14.95 -15.37
CA SER A 251 9.75 -14.44 -14.22
C SER A 251 11.23 -14.84 -14.31
N GLY A 252 11.55 -16.07 -14.73
CA GLY A 252 12.92 -16.51 -14.97
C GLY A 252 13.66 -15.69 -16.04
N ILE A 253 13.05 -15.45 -17.20
CA ILE A 253 13.63 -14.62 -18.28
C ILE A 253 13.67 -13.14 -17.85
N GLY A 254 12.63 -12.64 -17.20
CA GLY A 254 12.55 -11.27 -16.69
C GLY A 254 13.65 -10.95 -15.68
N ARG A 255 13.99 -11.89 -14.78
CA ARG A 255 15.14 -11.77 -13.85
C ARG A 255 16.49 -11.59 -14.57
N HIS A 256 16.63 -12.10 -15.79
CA HIS A 256 17.86 -11.99 -16.58
C HIS A 256 17.91 -10.77 -17.52
N VAL A 257 16.76 -10.19 -17.86
CA VAL A 257 16.65 -9.12 -18.88
C VAL A 257 16.26 -7.77 -18.26
N ASN A 258 15.41 -7.76 -17.23
CA ASN A 258 15.03 -6.56 -16.48
C ASN A 258 14.70 -6.90 -15.02
N TRP A 259 15.74 -6.93 -14.18
CA TRP A 259 15.69 -7.38 -12.79
C TRP A 259 14.82 -6.50 -11.86
N HIS A 260 14.46 -5.29 -12.28
CA HIS A 260 13.56 -4.39 -11.54
C HIS A 260 12.07 -4.74 -11.69
N LEU A 261 11.70 -5.63 -12.62
CA LEU A 261 10.30 -5.93 -12.95
C LEU A 261 9.79 -7.26 -12.39
N VAL A 262 10.66 -8.04 -11.73
CA VAL A 262 10.36 -9.38 -11.24
C VAL A 262 11.06 -9.64 -9.92
N TYR A 263 10.34 -10.23 -8.96
CA TYR A 263 10.89 -10.59 -7.66
C TYR A 263 12.17 -11.43 -7.77
N PRO A 264 13.20 -11.15 -6.94
CA PRO A 264 14.42 -11.94 -6.92
C PRO A 264 14.14 -13.41 -6.59
N ALA A 265 14.99 -14.32 -7.08
CA ALA A 265 14.94 -15.69 -6.61
C ALA A 265 15.35 -15.75 -5.13
N ALA A 266 14.80 -16.72 -4.39
CA ALA A 266 15.16 -16.95 -2.98
C ALA A 266 16.68 -17.08 -2.76
N ALA A 267 17.37 -17.77 -3.67
CA ALA A 267 18.83 -17.97 -3.60
C ALA A 267 19.65 -16.71 -3.98
N GLN A 268 19.00 -15.70 -4.56
CA GLN A 268 19.60 -14.43 -4.99
C GLN A 268 19.27 -13.27 -4.03
N ARG A 269 18.63 -13.56 -2.89
CA ARG A 269 18.34 -12.54 -1.89
C ARG A 269 19.62 -11.86 -1.44
N ASN A 270 19.56 -10.54 -1.36
CA ASN A 270 20.69 -9.74 -0.92
C ASN A 270 20.61 -9.47 0.58
N GLN A 271 21.57 -10.01 1.34
CA GLN A 271 21.60 -9.87 2.79
C GLN A 271 21.75 -8.40 3.25
N GLU A 272 22.25 -7.51 2.39
CA GLU A 272 22.36 -6.07 2.71
C GLU A 272 21.00 -5.41 2.99
N PHE A 273 19.91 -5.99 2.50
CA PHE A 273 18.54 -5.50 2.73
C PHE A 273 17.88 -6.11 3.97
N LEU A 274 18.57 -7.02 4.65
CA LEU A 274 18.05 -7.79 5.77
C LEU A 274 18.83 -7.57 7.07
N GLU A 275 20.14 -7.29 6.98
CA GLU A 275 21.04 -7.20 8.14
C GLU A 275 21.79 -5.87 8.18
N ASN A 276 22.17 -5.45 9.38
CA ASN A 276 22.91 -4.21 9.65
C ASN A 276 22.26 -2.98 9.00
N LEU A 277 20.93 -2.93 9.03
CA LEU A 277 20.15 -1.93 8.31
C LEU A 277 20.41 -0.52 8.83
N PRO A 278 20.51 0.47 7.92
CA PRO A 278 20.74 1.86 8.29
C PRO A 278 19.46 2.49 8.83
N VAL A 279 19.19 2.28 10.11
CA VAL A 279 18.07 2.90 10.83
C VAL A 279 18.39 4.35 11.23
N PRO A 280 17.37 5.21 11.44
CA PRO A 280 17.55 6.54 12.01
C PRO A 280 18.42 6.55 13.29
N GLU A 281 19.52 7.29 13.26
CA GLU A 281 20.46 7.41 14.39
C GLU A 281 19.90 8.27 15.53
N ASN A 282 20.41 8.05 16.76
CA ASN A 282 20.01 8.79 17.97
C ASN A 282 18.52 8.65 18.34
N THR A 283 17.91 7.54 17.94
CA THR A 283 16.53 7.17 18.27
C THR A 283 16.52 6.05 19.32
N PRO A 284 15.47 5.92 20.15
CA PRO A 284 15.33 4.78 21.06
C PRO A 284 15.36 3.42 20.36
N LEU A 285 14.98 3.40 19.07
CA LEU A 285 14.90 2.21 18.24
C LEU A 285 16.14 1.97 17.37
N SER A 286 17.22 2.74 17.54
CA SER A 286 18.44 2.62 16.71
C SER A 286 19.17 1.27 16.81
N HIS A 287 18.73 0.42 17.74
CA HIS A 287 19.20 -0.95 17.95
C HIS A 287 18.51 -1.98 17.03
N LEU A 288 17.37 -1.64 16.41
CA LEU A 288 16.61 -2.53 15.51
C LEU A 288 17.26 -2.61 14.11
N ARG A 289 18.45 -3.21 14.02
CA ARG A 289 19.27 -3.22 12.79
C ARG A 289 19.07 -4.44 11.91
N THR A 290 18.02 -5.23 12.13
CA THR A 290 17.67 -6.37 11.28
C THR A 290 16.25 -6.22 10.78
N TYR A 291 15.97 -6.72 9.59
CA TYR A 291 14.63 -6.64 9.00
C TYR A 291 13.60 -7.38 9.86
N ASP A 292 13.98 -8.50 10.48
CA ASP A 292 13.12 -9.21 11.43
C ASP A 292 12.71 -8.33 12.62
N ALA A 293 13.67 -7.65 13.24
CA ALA A 293 13.41 -6.79 14.39
C ALA A 293 12.53 -5.59 14.02
N LEU A 294 12.74 -5.01 12.84
CA LEU A 294 11.91 -3.94 12.30
C LEU A 294 10.49 -4.42 12.01
N PHE A 295 10.34 -5.53 11.29
CA PHE A 295 9.04 -6.09 10.93
C PHE A 295 8.21 -6.45 12.18
N ASP A 296 8.84 -7.08 13.17
CA ASP A 296 8.17 -7.45 14.42
C ASP A 296 7.79 -6.21 15.26
N HIS A 297 8.61 -5.15 15.23
CA HIS A 297 8.25 -3.89 15.87
C HIS A 297 7.10 -3.18 15.15
N ALA A 298 7.13 -3.14 13.81
CA ALA A 298 6.06 -2.58 12.99
C ALA A 298 4.73 -3.29 13.28
N ARG A 299 4.76 -4.62 13.45
CA ARG A 299 3.60 -5.41 13.89
C ARG A 299 3.01 -4.92 15.21
N SER A 300 3.85 -4.60 16.19
CA SER A 300 3.38 -4.03 17.47
C SER A 300 2.71 -2.67 17.29
N LEU A 301 3.30 -1.79 16.46
CA LEU A 301 2.71 -0.50 16.14
C LEU A 301 1.36 -0.63 15.43
N VAL A 302 1.25 -1.56 14.48
CA VAL A 302 0.02 -1.87 13.76
C VAL A 302 -1.06 -2.32 14.74
N ASN A 303 -0.75 -3.27 15.63
CA ASN A 303 -1.69 -3.76 16.65
C ASN A 303 -2.22 -2.64 17.54
N ASP A 304 -1.35 -1.71 17.97
CA ASP A 304 -1.75 -0.57 18.77
C ASP A 304 -2.72 0.37 18.04
N HIS A 305 -2.50 0.59 16.74
CA HIS A 305 -3.38 1.45 15.93
C HIS A 305 -4.67 0.74 15.53
N TRP A 306 -4.63 -0.57 15.29
CA TRP A 306 -5.84 -1.38 15.12
C TRP A 306 -6.75 -1.24 16.33
N ARG A 307 -6.22 -1.36 17.56
CA ARG A 307 -7.02 -1.19 18.78
C ARG A 307 -7.71 0.17 18.83
N LYS A 308 -7.00 1.27 18.54
CA LYS A 308 -7.57 2.64 18.53
C LYS A 308 -8.70 2.76 17.50
N VAL A 309 -8.45 2.31 16.27
CA VAL A 309 -9.41 2.40 15.17
C VAL A 309 -10.64 1.53 15.43
N THR A 310 -10.45 0.29 15.90
CA THR A 310 -11.54 -0.61 16.26
C THR A 310 -12.42 -0.01 17.36
N ARG A 311 -11.82 0.52 18.43
CA ARG A 311 -12.56 1.18 19.53
C ARG A 311 -13.37 2.37 19.04
N ALA A 312 -12.87 3.10 18.05
CA ALA A 312 -13.60 4.18 17.42
C ALA A 312 -14.78 3.69 16.57
N VAL A 313 -14.60 2.64 15.77
CA VAL A 313 -15.67 2.05 14.95
C VAL A 313 -16.81 1.52 15.80
N ILE A 314 -16.52 0.84 16.90
CA ILE A 314 -17.53 0.25 17.79
C ILE A 314 -18.06 1.23 18.85
N GLY A 315 -17.63 2.49 18.81
CA GLY A 315 -18.16 3.56 19.67
C GLY A 315 -17.70 3.54 21.12
N ILE A 316 -16.61 2.85 21.47
CA ILE A 316 -16.03 2.89 22.82
C ILE A 316 -15.35 4.24 23.08
N GLU A 317 -14.67 4.81 22.08
CA GLU A 317 -14.04 6.12 22.18
C GLU A 317 -14.16 6.87 20.86
N PRO A 318 -14.24 8.21 20.85
CA PRO A 318 -14.30 8.95 19.59
C PRO A 318 -12.99 8.81 18.82
N TYR A 319 -13.07 8.82 17.48
CA TYR A 319 -11.88 8.94 16.64
C TYR A 319 -11.09 10.21 17.00
N ASN A 320 -9.76 10.06 17.17
CA ASN A 320 -8.87 11.17 17.43
C ASN A 320 -7.92 11.36 16.24
N PRO A 321 -7.97 12.50 15.54
CA PRO A 321 -7.10 12.73 14.39
C PRO A 321 -5.61 12.74 14.74
N ASN A 322 -5.24 12.95 16.01
CA ASN A 322 -3.82 12.91 16.41
C ASN A 322 -3.23 11.49 16.45
N TRP A 323 -4.04 10.44 16.27
CA TRP A 323 -3.53 9.07 16.12
C TRP A 323 -2.71 8.90 14.83
N PHE A 324 -3.03 9.68 13.81
CA PHE A 324 -2.37 9.68 12.51
C PHE A 324 -1.90 11.10 12.24
N ALA A 325 -0.59 11.36 12.27
CA ALA A 325 -0.12 12.70 11.97
C ALA A 325 -0.25 13.00 10.46
N GLY A 326 0.05 14.22 10.04
CA GLY A 326 0.22 14.57 8.62
C GLY A 326 1.45 13.89 8.02
N TRP A 327 1.42 12.57 7.95
CA TRP A 327 2.49 11.73 7.47
C TRP A 327 2.55 11.71 5.96
N ASN A 328 3.78 11.66 5.46
CA ASN A 328 4.08 11.22 4.12
C ASN A 328 4.60 9.78 4.22
N LEU A 329 3.88 8.85 3.60
CA LEU A 329 4.16 7.41 3.66
C LEU A 329 5.54 7.14 3.05
N ASP A 330 5.83 7.59 1.82
CA ASP A 330 7.10 7.37 1.08
C ASP A 330 8.37 7.81 1.82
N THR A 331 8.24 8.81 2.69
CA THR A 331 9.36 9.33 3.49
C THR A 331 9.37 8.76 4.91
N GLY A 332 8.21 8.36 5.43
CA GLY A 332 7.98 8.16 6.85
C GLY A 332 8.25 9.41 7.68
N GLU A 333 8.01 10.60 7.12
CA GLU A 333 8.20 11.87 7.81
C GLU A 333 6.87 12.61 8.00
N LYS A 334 6.81 13.43 9.05
CA LYS A 334 5.79 14.46 9.22
C LYS A 334 6.46 15.78 8.87
N THR A 335 6.19 16.34 7.69
CA THR A 335 6.67 17.69 7.31
C THR A 335 8.13 17.96 7.72
N GLU A 336 9.09 17.35 7.02
CA GLU A 336 10.57 17.48 7.20
C GLU A 336 11.13 16.95 8.54
N GLU A 337 10.35 16.15 9.28
CA GLU A 337 10.75 15.54 10.54
C GLU A 337 10.50 14.02 10.53
N ILE A 338 11.52 13.20 10.84
CA ILE A 338 11.42 11.73 10.98
C ILE A 338 10.21 11.34 11.85
N SER A 339 9.44 10.34 11.40
CA SER A 339 8.22 9.84 12.04
C SER A 339 8.32 9.71 13.56
N GLN A 340 7.18 10.00 14.20
CA GLN A 340 7.02 9.86 15.65
C GLN A 340 7.33 8.44 16.15
N PHE A 341 7.18 7.40 15.32
CA PHE A 341 7.50 6.03 15.72
C PHE A 341 8.96 5.85 16.09
N TRP A 342 9.85 6.61 15.45
CA TRP A 342 11.28 6.61 15.77
C TRP A 342 11.63 7.52 16.94
N ARG A 343 10.71 8.35 17.43
CA ARG A 343 10.98 9.33 18.51
C ARG A 343 10.37 8.94 19.86
N GLN A 344 9.37 8.07 19.87
CA GLN A 344 8.61 7.73 21.07
C GLN A 344 9.31 6.66 21.91
N LEU A 345 9.38 6.92 23.22
CA LEU A 345 9.45 5.93 24.30
C LEU A 345 8.08 5.90 24.99
#